data_AF-A0A3M7IPZ3-F1
#
_entry.id   AF-A0A3M7IPZ3-F1
#
_cell.length_a   1.000
_cell.length_b   1.000
_cell.length_c   1.000
_cell.angle_alpha   90.00
_cell.angle_beta   90.00
_cell.angle_gamma   90.00
#
_symmetry.space_group_name_H-M   'P 1'
#
loop_
_entity.id
_entity.type
_entity.pdbx_description
1 polymer ?
#
loop_
_entity_poly.entity_id
_entity_poly.type
_entity_poly.pdbx_seq_one_letter_code
_entity_poly.pdbx_strand_id
1 'polypeptide(L)'
;MDAGDFPKSDSAELHLVVATAEENLAQQHANSTEWRGALSLEAYLRREDHLVKQQLTKDGGLTAWMLAYQPSDGSQRQILCGCESIRKKALLARNGKVDDVVAHGVASVFCPPRFRGKGYAGRMMSEVGKKLEDWQAKGKGGSAFSVLYSDIGKEFYTARGWQPFPSSHITFPATESRSGSLPQVQKLQSEDLARLCQDDEKLLRSRLSRLEGSRSAVALLPDVATLHWHHAREDFVSTETHGGRPAFMDGGRGALVEVKPGVRAWCVWTRVWTNPQEDDPNTLHILRLAVEDESYSDFTPASEDGAQRFAGSDVAKAIAALLAEAQIQAKASGMHEVQIWNPTSATLAAARLIDSGAVVEEREKESITSLQWYGQGSWKDVDWVCNEKYGWC
;
A
#
# COMPACT_ATOMS: atom_id res chain seq x y z
N MET A 1 25.82 -28.79 -2.45
CA MET A 1 26.63 -28.10 -1.43
C MET A 1 25.86 -28.17 -0.13
N ASP A 2 26.45 -28.85 0.85
CA ASP A 2 25.84 -29.22 2.13
C ASP A 2 25.53 -28.01 3.02
N ALA A 3 24.62 -28.22 3.98
CA ALA A 3 24.08 -27.21 4.89
C ALA A 3 25.07 -26.64 5.94
N GLY A 4 26.39 -26.78 5.73
CA GLY A 4 27.44 -26.47 6.70
C GLY A 4 28.26 -25.18 6.49
N ASP A 5 28.16 -24.49 5.36
CA ASP A 5 29.16 -23.45 4.96
C ASP A 5 28.72 -21.98 5.08
N PHE A 6 27.62 -21.68 5.77
CA PHE A 6 27.18 -20.28 5.94
C PHE A 6 27.42 -19.77 7.36
N PRO A 7 27.93 -18.54 7.51
CA PRO A 7 28.22 -17.98 8.83
C PRO A 7 26.94 -17.67 9.60
N LYS A 8 27.01 -17.59 10.93
CA LYS A 8 25.87 -17.19 11.76
C LYS A 8 25.34 -15.80 11.36
N SER A 9 24.06 -15.53 11.61
CA SER A 9 23.40 -14.26 11.21
C SER A 9 23.94 -13.00 11.90
N ASP A 10 24.73 -13.15 12.95
CA ASP A 10 25.45 -12.07 13.62
C ASP A 10 26.88 -11.86 13.08
N SER A 11 27.35 -12.69 12.13
CA SER A 11 28.69 -12.56 11.54
C SER A 11 28.91 -11.21 10.87
N ALA A 12 30.15 -10.72 10.97
CA ALA A 12 30.60 -9.50 10.32
C ALA A 12 30.84 -9.67 8.81
N GLU A 13 30.85 -10.91 8.30
CA GLU A 13 31.00 -11.26 6.87
C GLU A 13 29.68 -11.17 6.08
N LEU A 14 28.59 -10.87 6.79
CA LEU A 14 27.28 -10.59 6.20
C LEU A 14 27.10 -9.09 6.03
N HIS A 15 26.72 -8.68 4.83
CA HIS A 15 26.58 -7.28 4.47
C HIS A 15 25.27 -7.04 3.74
N LEU A 16 24.55 -5.98 4.13
CA LEU A 16 23.52 -5.40 3.28
C LEU A 16 24.15 -4.71 2.07
N VAL A 17 23.71 -5.10 0.88
CA VAL A 17 24.17 -4.53 -0.40
C VAL A 17 22.98 -4.19 -1.28
N VAL A 18 23.20 -3.25 -2.21
CA VAL A 18 22.28 -3.08 -3.35
C VAL A 18 22.57 -4.17 -4.37
N ALA A 19 21.51 -4.83 -4.85
CA ALA A 19 21.62 -5.91 -5.82
C ALA A 19 22.20 -5.44 -7.16
N THR A 20 23.01 -6.28 -7.78
CA THR A 20 23.22 -6.22 -9.23
C THR A 20 21.98 -6.68 -9.98
N ALA A 21 21.89 -6.41 -11.29
CA ALA A 21 20.77 -6.85 -12.12
C ALA A 21 20.59 -8.38 -12.10
N GLU A 22 21.69 -9.13 -12.13
CA GLU A 22 21.67 -10.60 -12.08
C GLU A 22 21.18 -11.12 -10.73
N GLU A 23 21.65 -10.53 -9.63
CA GLU A 23 21.19 -10.91 -8.28
C GLU A 23 19.71 -10.59 -8.06
N ASN A 24 19.24 -9.44 -8.56
CA ASN A 24 17.83 -9.09 -8.48
C ASN A 24 16.96 -10.05 -9.29
N LEU A 25 17.37 -10.40 -10.51
CA LEU A 25 16.67 -11.39 -11.32
C LEU A 25 16.64 -12.77 -10.65
N ALA A 26 17.75 -13.20 -10.06
CA ALA A 26 17.81 -14.46 -9.32
C ALA A 26 16.89 -14.46 -8.09
N GLN A 27 16.83 -13.34 -7.36
CA GLN A 27 15.91 -13.16 -6.23
C GLN A 27 14.45 -13.19 -6.69
N GLN A 28 14.11 -12.51 -7.77
CA GLN A 28 12.76 -12.51 -8.35
C GLN A 28 12.36 -13.93 -8.79
N HIS A 29 13.29 -14.66 -9.42
CA HIS A 29 13.03 -16.06 -9.75
C HIS A 29 12.75 -16.91 -8.50
N ALA A 30 13.54 -16.71 -7.44
CA ALA A 30 13.43 -17.47 -6.20
C ALA A 30 12.16 -17.13 -5.39
N ASN A 31 11.71 -15.87 -5.42
CA ASN A 31 10.55 -15.38 -4.67
C ASN A 31 9.23 -15.46 -5.47
N SER A 32 9.30 -15.84 -6.75
CA SER A 32 8.16 -15.80 -7.67
C SER A 32 6.92 -16.52 -7.17
N THR A 33 7.07 -17.70 -6.54
CA THR A 33 5.92 -18.45 -6.00
C THR A 33 5.12 -17.65 -4.98
N GLU A 34 5.78 -16.80 -4.19
CA GLU A 34 5.13 -15.98 -3.16
C GLU A 34 4.47 -14.71 -3.75
N TRP A 35 5.03 -14.13 -4.82
CA TRP A 35 4.65 -12.76 -5.26
C TRP A 35 4.06 -12.65 -6.68
N ARG A 36 3.97 -13.76 -7.42
CA ARG A 36 3.46 -13.75 -8.80
C ARG A 36 1.94 -13.61 -8.92
N GLY A 37 1.19 -13.94 -7.86
CA GLY A 37 -0.27 -14.00 -7.93
C GLY A 37 -0.72 -14.93 -9.07
N ALA A 38 -1.65 -14.46 -9.92
CA ALA A 38 -2.15 -15.23 -11.05
C ALA A 38 -1.18 -15.45 -12.22
N LEU A 39 0.03 -14.88 -12.18
CA LEU A 39 0.97 -14.92 -13.30
C LEU A 39 1.78 -16.22 -13.35
N SER A 40 2.19 -16.61 -14.57
CA SER A 40 3.30 -17.54 -14.75
C SER A 40 4.62 -16.91 -14.28
N LEU A 41 5.66 -17.71 -14.05
CA LEU A 41 6.99 -17.20 -13.70
C LEU A 41 7.51 -16.21 -14.76
N GLU A 42 7.42 -16.56 -16.04
CA GLU A 42 7.93 -15.71 -17.12
C GLU A 42 7.17 -14.38 -17.19
N ALA A 43 5.84 -14.42 -17.02
CA ALA A 43 5.02 -13.22 -16.98
C ALA A 43 5.32 -12.36 -15.76
N TYR A 44 5.54 -12.98 -14.59
CA TYR A 44 5.96 -12.29 -13.38
C TYR A 44 7.28 -11.53 -13.59
N LEU A 45 8.31 -12.17 -14.16
CA LEU A 45 9.59 -11.49 -14.43
C LEU A 45 9.43 -10.31 -15.40
N ARG A 46 8.57 -10.43 -16.43
CA ARG A 46 8.24 -9.30 -17.32
C ARG A 46 7.46 -8.19 -16.60
N ARG A 47 6.58 -8.55 -15.65
CA ARG A 47 5.87 -7.59 -14.81
C ARG A 47 6.87 -6.79 -13.99
N GLU A 48 7.83 -7.43 -13.34
CA GLU A 48 8.83 -6.74 -12.52
C GLU A 48 9.70 -5.79 -13.37
N ASP A 49 10.13 -6.22 -14.56
CA ASP A 49 10.84 -5.36 -15.52
C ASP A 49 9.97 -4.19 -16.02
N HIS A 50 8.65 -4.38 -16.15
CA HIS A 50 7.72 -3.31 -16.48
C HIS A 50 7.51 -2.33 -15.30
N LEU A 51 7.38 -2.85 -14.08
CA LEU A 51 7.07 -2.06 -12.89
C LEU A 51 8.25 -1.24 -12.41
N VAL A 52 9.50 -1.70 -12.58
CA VAL A 52 10.69 -0.91 -12.23
C VAL A 52 10.90 0.31 -13.14
N LYS A 53 10.21 0.37 -14.29
CA LYS A 53 10.28 1.48 -15.27
C LYS A 53 9.20 2.55 -15.07
N GLN A 54 8.28 2.35 -14.13
CA GLN A 54 7.21 3.31 -13.84
C GLN A 54 7.75 4.56 -13.17
N GLN A 55 7.01 5.67 -13.27
CA GLN A 55 7.44 6.98 -12.75
C GLN A 55 7.81 6.96 -11.25
N LEU A 56 7.17 6.09 -10.46
CA LEU A 56 7.45 5.93 -9.03
C LEU A 56 8.80 5.26 -8.75
N THR A 57 9.22 4.33 -9.60
CA THR A 57 10.25 3.31 -9.32
C THR A 57 11.48 3.43 -10.22
N LYS A 58 11.36 4.10 -11.37
CA LYS A 58 12.48 4.35 -12.29
C LYS A 58 13.56 5.24 -11.68
N ASP A 59 14.72 5.29 -12.32
CA ASP A 59 15.84 6.17 -11.97
C ASP A 59 16.27 6.06 -10.49
N GLY A 60 16.17 4.84 -9.94
CA GLY A 60 16.50 4.52 -8.55
C GLY A 60 15.35 4.70 -7.56
N GLY A 61 14.12 5.00 -8.00
CA GLY A 61 12.94 5.08 -7.12
C GLY A 61 12.65 3.79 -6.36
N LEU A 62 13.01 2.63 -6.93
CA LEU A 62 13.08 1.33 -6.27
C LEU A 62 14.54 0.93 -6.03
N THR A 63 14.85 0.42 -4.83
CA THR A 63 16.14 -0.17 -4.48
C THR A 63 15.95 -1.62 -4.06
N ALA A 64 16.64 -2.54 -4.74
CA ALA A 64 16.69 -3.95 -4.37
C ALA A 64 17.82 -4.19 -3.36
N TRP A 65 17.45 -4.59 -2.16
CA TRP A 65 18.35 -4.83 -1.03
C TRP A 65 18.59 -6.33 -0.85
N MET A 66 19.85 -6.71 -0.63
CA MET A 66 20.23 -8.10 -0.41
C MET A 66 21.10 -8.22 0.82
N LEU A 67 20.87 -9.26 1.64
CA LEU A 67 21.86 -9.72 2.60
C LEU A 67 22.79 -10.70 1.90
N ALA A 68 24.05 -10.28 1.71
CA ALA A 68 25.07 -11.06 1.03
C ALA A 68 26.12 -11.58 2.03
N TYR A 69 26.54 -12.83 1.84
CA TYR A 69 27.74 -13.38 2.46
C TYR A 69 28.91 -13.23 1.49
N GLN A 70 29.99 -12.59 1.92
CA GLN A 70 31.25 -12.52 1.16
C GLN A 70 32.30 -13.42 1.83
N PRO A 71 32.62 -14.59 1.25
CA PRO A 71 33.70 -15.44 1.75
C PRO A 71 35.05 -14.71 1.79
N SER A 72 35.85 -14.98 2.83
CA SER A 72 37.17 -14.37 3.03
C SER A 72 38.22 -14.81 2.01
N ASP A 73 38.01 -15.94 1.35
CA ASP A 73 38.90 -16.50 0.32
C ASP A 73 38.74 -15.83 -1.05
N GLY A 74 37.86 -14.83 -1.17
CA GLY A 74 37.61 -14.09 -2.41
C GLY A 74 36.65 -14.80 -3.37
N SER A 75 36.02 -15.91 -2.95
CA SER A 75 34.97 -16.58 -3.73
C SER A 75 33.78 -15.65 -3.99
N GLN A 76 32.96 -16.02 -4.97
CA GLN A 76 31.76 -15.27 -5.33
C GLN A 76 30.83 -15.10 -4.11
N ARG A 77 30.37 -13.86 -3.87
CA ARG A 77 29.41 -13.59 -2.80
C ARG A 77 28.10 -14.32 -3.03
N GLN A 78 27.45 -14.71 -1.93
CA GLN A 78 26.21 -15.48 -1.95
C GLN A 78 25.06 -14.66 -1.37
N ILE A 79 23.96 -14.55 -2.12
CA ILE A 79 22.75 -13.87 -1.66
C ILE A 79 21.91 -14.80 -0.78
N LEU A 80 21.61 -14.34 0.44
CA LEU A 80 20.90 -15.12 1.46
C LEU A 80 19.44 -14.73 1.59
N CYS A 81 19.13 -13.44 1.54
CA CYS A 81 17.78 -12.88 1.64
C CYS A 81 17.73 -11.61 0.78
N GLY A 82 16.52 -11.21 0.38
CA GLY A 82 16.32 -9.95 -0.34
C GLY A 82 14.97 -9.30 -0.01
N CYS A 83 14.91 -7.99 -0.21
CA CYS A 83 13.68 -7.21 -0.22
C CYS A 83 13.86 -5.99 -1.12
N GLU A 84 12.82 -5.19 -1.27
CA GLU A 84 12.85 -3.96 -2.05
C GLU A 84 12.38 -2.79 -1.19
N SER A 85 12.85 -1.58 -1.50
CA SER A 85 12.27 -0.35 -0.95
C SER A 85 11.92 0.62 -2.07
N ILE A 86 10.72 1.18 -2.03
CA ILE A 86 10.23 2.21 -2.94
C ILE A 86 10.24 3.54 -2.21
N ARG A 87 10.91 4.55 -2.76
CA ARG A 87 10.89 5.92 -2.26
C ARG A 87 9.51 6.53 -2.46
N LYS A 88 8.93 7.04 -1.38
CA LYS A 88 7.62 7.69 -1.37
C LYS A 88 7.78 9.16 -0.98
N LYS A 89 6.94 10.02 -1.57
CA LYS A 89 6.68 11.35 -1.03
C LYS A 89 5.74 11.20 0.16
N ALA A 90 5.97 12.00 1.20
CA ALA A 90 5.16 11.97 2.40
C ALA A 90 5.06 13.37 3.00
N LEU A 91 4.09 13.54 3.89
CA LEU A 91 3.88 14.74 4.68
C LEU A 91 4.12 14.42 6.15
N LEU A 92 4.77 15.35 6.84
CA LEU A 92 4.92 15.35 8.30
C LEU A 92 4.30 16.62 8.85
N ALA A 93 3.29 16.49 9.70
CA ALA A 93 2.63 17.59 10.37
C ALA A 93 2.95 17.60 11.87
N ARG A 94 3.34 18.77 12.38
CA ARG A 94 3.58 18.98 13.82
C ARG A 94 3.42 20.45 14.17
N ASN A 95 2.69 20.76 15.24
CA ASN A 95 2.44 22.13 15.70
C ASN A 95 1.91 23.07 14.60
N GLY A 96 0.95 22.58 13.81
CA GLY A 96 0.34 23.31 12.68
C GLY A 96 1.25 23.52 11.45
N LYS A 97 2.51 23.08 11.49
CA LYS A 97 3.41 23.10 10.34
C LYS A 97 3.34 21.77 9.60
N VAL A 98 3.24 21.81 8.27
CA VAL A 98 3.26 20.64 7.39
C VAL A 98 4.49 20.71 6.49
N ASP A 99 5.38 19.73 6.62
CA ASP A 99 6.62 19.63 5.87
C ASP A 99 6.57 18.47 4.87
N ASP A 100 7.16 18.69 3.69
CA ASP A 100 7.48 17.65 2.73
C ASP A 100 8.64 16.79 3.24
N VAL A 101 8.41 15.47 3.32
CA VAL A 101 9.41 14.51 3.81
C VAL A 101 9.53 13.31 2.87
N VAL A 102 10.61 12.56 3.05
CA VAL A 102 10.82 11.28 2.36
C VAL A 102 10.36 10.15 3.27
N ALA A 103 9.65 9.19 2.69
CA ALA A 103 9.38 7.90 3.32
C ALA A 103 9.77 6.76 2.37
N HIS A 104 9.85 5.55 2.89
CA HIS A 104 10.12 4.36 2.08
C HIS A 104 9.08 3.27 2.36
N GLY A 105 8.49 2.70 1.32
CA GLY A 105 7.69 1.48 1.44
C GLY A 105 8.57 0.26 1.17
N VAL A 106 8.62 -0.70 2.09
CA VAL A 106 9.36 -1.95 1.93
C VAL A 106 8.43 -3.05 1.40
N ALA A 107 8.89 -3.78 0.39
CA ALA A 107 8.14 -4.82 -0.30
C ALA A 107 9.01 -6.07 -0.54
N SER A 108 8.37 -7.14 -1.02
CA SER A 108 9.03 -8.33 -1.55
C SER A 108 10.02 -9.01 -0.60
N VAL A 109 9.81 -8.89 0.72
CA VAL A 109 10.71 -9.46 1.74
C VAL A 109 10.70 -10.98 1.62
N PHE A 110 11.83 -11.56 1.25
CA PHE A 110 11.92 -12.99 0.99
C PHE A 110 13.23 -13.60 1.49
N CYS A 111 13.07 -14.75 2.14
CA CYS A 111 14.15 -15.63 2.54
C CYS A 111 13.92 -17.01 1.91
N PRO A 112 14.82 -17.49 1.03
CA PRO A 112 14.75 -18.83 0.47
C PRO A 112 14.62 -19.91 1.55
N PRO A 113 13.82 -20.98 1.33
CA PRO A 113 13.56 -22.01 2.35
C PRO A 113 14.81 -22.57 3.04
N ARG A 114 15.90 -22.81 2.29
CA ARG A 114 17.19 -23.31 2.82
C ARG A 114 17.89 -22.38 3.83
N PHE A 115 17.47 -21.12 3.90
CA PHE A 115 18.02 -20.06 4.76
C PHE A 115 17.05 -19.63 5.88
N ARG A 116 15.80 -20.11 5.86
CA ARG A 116 14.80 -19.83 6.91
C ARG A 116 15.22 -20.44 8.25
N GLY A 117 14.77 -19.83 9.35
CA GLY A 117 15.10 -20.26 10.72
C GLY A 117 16.53 -19.96 11.19
N LYS A 118 17.39 -19.37 10.34
CA LYS A 118 18.80 -19.07 10.66
C LYS A 118 19.07 -17.61 11.06
N GLY A 119 18.02 -16.79 11.14
CA GLY A 119 18.10 -15.37 11.53
C GLY A 119 18.45 -14.38 10.41
N TYR A 120 18.79 -14.83 9.20
CA TYR A 120 19.22 -13.96 8.10
C TYR A 120 18.18 -12.90 7.70
N ALA A 121 16.91 -13.26 7.55
CA ALA A 121 15.86 -12.28 7.27
C ALA A 121 15.77 -11.21 8.37
N GLY A 122 16.03 -11.60 9.62
CA GLY A 122 16.09 -10.68 10.74
C GLY A 122 17.25 -9.72 10.69
N ARG A 123 18.43 -10.25 10.38
CA ARG A 123 19.63 -9.45 10.14
C ARG A 123 19.40 -8.45 9.00
N MET A 124 18.92 -8.93 7.85
CA MET A 124 18.63 -8.11 6.67
C MET A 124 17.69 -6.95 7.01
N MET A 125 16.51 -7.24 7.58
CA MET A 125 15.53 -6.20 7.88
C MET A 125 16.05 -5.21 8.92
N SER A 126 16.83 -5.64 9.90
CA SER A 126 17.47 -4.72 10.86
C SER A 126 18.45 -3.75 10.19
N GLU A 127 19.21 -4.22 9.19
CA GLU A 127 20.14 -3.38 8.44
C GLU A 127 19.42 -2.47 7.45
N VAL A 128 18.40 -2.97 6.76
CA VAL A 128 17.54 -2.16 5.87
C VAL A 128 16.90 -1.03 6.65
N GLY A 129 16.31 -1.32 7.82
CA GLY A 129 15.66 -0.32 8.65
C GLY A 129 16.60 0.82 9.06
N LYS A 130 17.86 0.51 9.37
CA LYS A 130 18.89 1.52 9.64
C LYS A 130 19.30 2.27 8.37
N LYS A 131 19.46 1.57 7.25
CA LYS A 131 19.91 2.17 6.00
C LYS A 131 18.89 3.15 5.42
N LEU A 132 17.60 2.90 5.59
CA LEU A 132 16.54 3.76 5.07
C LEU A 132 16.42 5.11 5.80
N GLU A 133 17.03 5.27 6.98
CA GLU A 133 17.06 6.54 7.72
C GLU A 133 17.72 7.66 6.91
N ASP A 134 18.78 7.37 6.14
CA ASP A 134 19.52 8.35 5.33
C ASP A 134 19.42 8.10 3.80
N TRP A 135 18.81 7.00 3.38
CA TRP A 135 18.69 6.65 1.96
C TRP A 135 17.85 7.66 1.18
N GLN A 136 18.39 8.16 0.06
CA GLN A 136 17.66 9.02 -0.90
C GLN A 136 16.98 10.29 -0.34
N ALA A 137 17.33 10.67 0.89
CA ALA A 137 16.93 11.90 1.53
C ALA A 137 18.05 12.94 1.36
N LYS A 138 17.94 13.80 0.33
CA LYS A 138 18.89 14.91 0.13
C LYS A 138 18.57 16.04 1.09
N GLY A 139 19.37 16.24 2.15
CA GLY A 139 19.27 17.40 3.04
C GLY A 139 19.48 17.09 4.52
N LYS A 140 19.31 18.12 5.37
CA LYS A 140 19.36 17.99 6.84
C LYS A 140 18.01 17.44 7.32
N GLY A 141 17.88 16.12 7.44
CA GLY A 141 16.66 15.53 8.01
C GLY A 141 16.43 14.04 7.77
N GLY A 142 17.11 13.41 6.80
CA GLY A 142 16.90 11.99 6.50
C GLY A 142 15.49 11.68 5.99
N SER A 143 15.16 10.39 5.93
CA SER A 143 13.78 9.90 5.79
C SER A 143 13.05 10.11 7.10
N ALA A 144 11.76 10.46 7.07
CA ALA A 144 10.97 10.61 8.28
C ALA A 144 10.51 9.25 8.85
N PHE A 145 10.15 8.33 7.97
CA PHE A 145 9.68 6.99 8.35
C PHE A 145 9.81 6.00 7.17
N SER A 146 9.68 4.71 7.48
CA SER A 146 9.43 3.68 6.47
C SER A 146 8.24 2.81 6.88
N VAL A 147 7.57 2.20 5.91
CA VAL A 147 6.39 1.37 6.13
C VAL A 147 6.51 0.04 5.43
N LEU A 148 5.81 -0.96 5.94
CA LEU A 148 5.59 -2.25 5.30
C LEU A 148 4.23 -2.82 5.70
N TYR A 149 3.81 -3.88 5.03
CA TYR A 149 2.56 -4.58 5.27
C TYR A 149 2.90 -6.04 5.56
N SER A 150 2.75 -6.45 6.82
CA SER A 150 3.21 -7.76 7.29
C SER A 150 2.19 -8.86 7.03
N ASP A 151 2.61 -9.88 6.30
CA ASP A 151 1.85 -11.12 6.08
C ASP A 151 2.24 -12.25 7.05
N ILE A 152 3.01 -11.92 8.10
CA ILE A 152 3.54 -12.90 9.07
C ILE A 152 3.29 -12.46 10.52
N GLY A 153 2.20 -11.72 10.77
CA GLY A 153 1.86 -11.22 12.10
C GLY A 153 2.62 -9.96 12.53
N LYS A 154 2.54 -9.64 13.82
CA LYS A 154 3.01 -8.34 14.39
C LYS A 154 4.43 -8.42 14.90
N GLU A 155 4.91 -9.61 15.25
CA GLU A 155 6.07 -9.82 16.12
C GLU A 155 7.40 -9.65 15.37
N PHE A 156 7.50 -10.22 14.16
CA PHE A 156 8.76 -10.25 13.41
C PHE A 156 9.26 -8.84 13.14
N TYR A 157 8.44 -7.98 12.56
CA TYR A 157 8.83 -6.62 12.17
C TYR A 157 8.92 -5.66 13.36
N THR A 158 8.10 -5.85 14.40
CA THR A 158 8.21 -5.11 15.67
C THR A 158 9.59 -5.23 16.28
N ALA A 159 10.14 -6.45 16.32
CA ALA A 159 11.48 -6.70 16.84
C ALA A 159 12.61 -6.06 16.00
N ARG A 160 12.30 -5.49 14.82
CA ARG A 160 13.24 -4.79 13.92
C ARG A 160 12.95 -3.29 13.76
N GLY A 161 11.97 -2.76 14.51
CA GLY A 161 11.68 -1.32 14.57
C GLY A 161 10.40 -0.89 13.85
N TRP A 162 9.79 -1.75 13.03
CA TRP A 162 8.49 -1.46 12.40
C TRP A 162 7.37 -1.87 13.33
N GLN A 163 6.74 -0.89 13.97
CA GLN A 163 5.68 -1.09 14.94
C GLN A 163 4.33 -1.19 14.23
N PRO A 164 3.40 -2.05 14.68
CA PRO A 164 2.09 -2.16 14.06
C PRO A 164 1.27 -0.89 14.30
N PHE A 165 0.53 -0.48 13.27
CA PHE A 165 -0.44 0.62 13.30
C PHE A 165 -1.85 0.07 13.00
N PRO A 166 -2.92 0.87 13.22
CA PRO A 166 -4.28 0.46 12.92
C PRO A 166 -4.41 -0.12 11.51
N SER A 167 -4.99 -1.32 11.42
CA SER A 167 -4.98 -2.15 10.23
C SER A 167 -6.37 -2.76 10.00
N SER A 168 -7.38 -1.90 9.85
CA SER A 168 -8.76 -2.33 9.72
C SER A 168 -9.28 -2.28 8.28
N HIS A 169 -10.40 -2.92 7.99
CA HIS A 169 -11.06 -2.83 6.70
C HIS A 169 -12.56 -3.10 6.76
N ILE A 170 -13.24 -2.77 5.68
CA ILE A 170 -14.56 -3.30 5.35
C ILE A 170 -14.42 -4.06 4.03
N THR A 171 -15.05 -5.21 3.95
CA THR A 171 -15.23 -6.00 2.73
C THR A 171 -16.71 -6.03 2.37
N PHE A 172 -17.01 -5.95 1.08
CA PHE A 172 -18.37 -6.03 0.56
C PHE A 172 -18.39 -6.79 -0.77
N PRO A 173 -19.43 -7.59 -1.06
CA PRO A 173 -19.46 -8.47 -2.21
C PRO A 173 -19.59 -7.70 -3.53
N ALA A 174 -19.05 -8.24 -4.61
CA ALA A 174 -19.31 -7.75 -5.96
C ALA A 174 -20.79 -7.98 -6.33
N THR A 175 -21.42 -7.01 -7.03
CA THR A 175 -22.83 -7.11 -7.45
C THR A 175 -23.05 -6.57 -8.86
N GLU A 176 -24.06 -7.10 -9.56
CA GLU A 176 -24.47 -6.64 -10.90
C GLU A 176 -25.37 -5.42 -10.85
N SER A 177 -25.97 -5.15 -9.69
CA SER A 177 -26.99 -4.12 -9.55
C SER A 177 -26.75 -3.25 -8.33
N ARG A 178 -27.19 -2.01 -8.47
CA ARG A 178 -27.12 -0.99 -7.43
C ARG A 178 -28.31 -1.11 -6.49
N SER A 179 -28.05 -1.10 -5.18
CA SER A 179 -29.08 -1.02 -4.16
C SER A 179 -29.56 0.42 -3.95
N GLY A 180 -30.88 0.61 -3.89
CA GLY A 180 -31.51 1.88 -3.50
C GLY A 180 -31.37 3.05 -4.48
N SER A 181 -31.89 4.21 -4.07
CA SER A 181 -31.77 5.47 -4.81
C SER A 181 -30.55 6.25 -4.30
N LEU A 182 -29.43 6.07 -4.98
CA LEU A 182 -28.16 6.73 -4.68
C LEU A 182 -27.80 7.73 -5.80
N PRO A 183 -27.05 8.81 -5.52
CA PRO A 183 -26.66 9.82 -6.52
C PRO A 183 -25.94 9.24 -7.74
N GLN A 184 -26.07 9.85 -8.91
CA GLN A 184 -25.32 9.40 -10.09
C GLN A 184 -23.82 9.71 -9.92
N VAL A 185 -22.96 8.81 -10.42
CA VAL A 185 -21.51 8.98 -10.37
C VAL A 185 -20.93 9.15 -11.77
N GLN A 186 -19.84 9.91 -11.88
CA GLN A 186 -19.00 9.98 -13.06
C GLN A 186 -17.86 8.96 -12.90
N LYS A 187 -17.67 8.08 -13.88
CA LYS A 187 -16.51 7.19 -13.92
C LYS A 187 -15.24 7.97 -14.21
N LEU A 188 -14.18 7.68 -13.47
CA LEU A 188 -12.87 8.28 -13.65
C LEU A 188 -12.03 7.51 -14.66
N GLN A 189 -11.31 8.27 -15.48
CA GLN A 189 -10.27 7.81 -16.39
C GLN A 189 -8.89 8.07 -15.79
N SER A 190 -7.85 7.51 -16.41
CA SER A 190 -6.46 7.70 -15.96
C SER A 190 -6.06 9.18 -15.99
N GLU A 191 -6.57 9.95 -16.97
CA GLU A 191 -6.24 11.37 -17.17
C GLU A 191 -6.82 12.26 -16.07
N ASP A 192 -7.90 11.82 -15.40
CA ASP A 192 -8.53 12.57 -14.30
C ASP A 192 -7.66 12.56 -13.03
N LEU A 193 -6.82 11.52 -12.86
CA LEU A 193 -6.11 11.24 -11.61
C LEU A 193 -5.11 12.33 -11.25
N ALA A 194 -4.42 12.92 -12.24
CA ALA A 194 -3.41 13.94 -11.98
C ALA A 194 -4.01 15.16 -11.25
N ARG A 195 -5.18 15.63 -11.71
CA ARG A 195 -5.88 16.77 -11.08
C ARG A 195 -6.44 16.38 -9.71
N LEU A 196 -7.04 15.20 -9.58
CA LEU A 196 -7.60 14.74 -8.31
C LEU A 196 -6.53 14.53 -7.24
N CYS A 197 -5.35 14.02 -7.60
CA CYS A 197 -4.23 13.91 -6.65
C CYS A 197 -3.76 15.29 -6.16
N GLN A 198 -3.74 16.31 -7.04
CA GLN A 198 -3.39 17.68 -6.65
C GLN A 198 -4.43 18.30 -5.72
N ASP A 199 -5.71 18.05 -5.98
CA ASP A 199 -6.82 18.50 -5.13
C ASP A 199 -6.78 17.79 -3.77
N ASP A 200 -6.52 16.46 -3.75
CA ASP A 200 -6.37 15.66 -2.54
C ASP A 200 -5.17 16.11 -1.69
N GLU A 201 -4.02 16.39 -2.31
CA GLU A 201 -2.85 16.91 -1.61
C GLU A 201 -3.13 18.24 -0.91
N LYS A 202 -3.84 19.17 -1.57
CA LYS A 202 -4.22 20.46 -0.96
C LYS A 202 -5.13 20.24 0.24
N LEU A 203 -6.13 19.36 0.10
CA LEU A 203 -7.05 19.00 1.18
C LEU A 203 -6.27 18.37 2.35
N LEU A 204 -5.40 17.41 2.07
CA LEU A 204 -4.60 16.72 3.08
C LEU A 204 -3.69 17.69 3.83
N ARG A 205 -2.99 18.58 3.13
CA ARG A 205 -2.14 19.62 3.76
C ARG A 205 -2.94 20.57 4.64
N SER A 206 -4.10 21.04 4.16
CA SER A 206 -4.98 21.92 4.95
C SER A 206 -5.46 21.21 6.23
N ARG A 207 -5.95 19.97 6.11
CA ARG A 207 -6.39 19.17 7.27
C ARG A 207 -5.25 18.94 8.26
N LEU A 208 -4.08 18.52 7.77
CA LEU A 208 -2.90 18.28 8.60
C LEU A 208 -2.44 19.56 9.34
N SER A 209 -2.54 20.73 8.72
CA SER A 209 -2.16 22.01 9.34
C SER A 209 -3.09 22.43 10.49
N ARG A 210 -4.30 21.88 10.53
CA ARG A 210 -5.32 22.17 11.56
C ARG A 210 -5.33 21.14 12.69
N LEU A 211 -4.53 20.08 12.60
CA LEU A 211 -4.44 19.11 13.68
C LEU A 211 -3.91 19.79 14.95
N GLU A 212 -4.71 19.70 16.00
CA GLU A 212 -4.36 20.21 17.32
C GLU A 212 -3.51 19.19 18.09
N GLY A 213 -2.70 19.70 19.01
CA GLY A 213 -1.86 18.86 19.89
C GLY A 213 -0.39 18.78 19.48
N SER A 214 0.37 18.02 20.27
CA SER A 214 1.83 17.92 20.15
C SER A 214 2.31 16.67 19.41
N ARG A 215 1.40 15.76 19.06
CA ARG A 215 1.68 14.52 18.31
C ARG A 215 2.07 14.87 16.87
N SER A 216 2.93 14.03 16.28
CA SER A 216 3.29 14.18 14.87
C SER A 216 2.30 13.38 14.03
N ALA A 217 1.73 13.96 12.98
CA ALA A 217 0.93 13.21 12.03
C ALA A 217 1.73 12.98 10.74
N VAL A 218 1.69 11.76 10.21
CA VAL A 218 2.38 11.38 8.98
C VAL A 218 1.41 10.78 7.97
N ALA A 219 1.63 11.09 6.70
CA ALA A 219 0.88 10.50 5.60
C ALA A 219 1.83 10.23 4.44
N LEU A 220 1.67 9.08 3.79
CA LEU A 220 2.17 8.93 2.43
C LEU A 220 1.34 9.86 1.53
N LEU A 221 1.96 10.48 0.53
CA LEU A 221 1.22 11.34 -0.38
C LEU A 221 0.50 10.47 -1.43
N PRO A 222 -0.82 10.60 -1.62
CA PRO A 222 -1.57 9.88 -2.66
C PRO A 222 -1.32 10.51 -4.03
N ASP A 223 -0.06 10.52 -4.47
CA ASP A 223 0.34 11.17 -5.71
C ASP A 223 0.07 10.32 -6.95
N VAL A 224 -0.01 10.98 -8.10
CA VAL A 224 -0.37 10.33 -9.37
C VAL A 224 0.63 9.24 -9.77
N ALA A 225 1.91 9.39 -9.42
CA ALA A 225 2.93 8.37 -9.69
C ALA A 225 2.65 7.08 -8.89
N THR A 226 2.19 7.22 -7.65
CA THR A 226 1.78 6.10 -6.80
C THR A 226 0.57 5.38 -7.36
N LEU A 227 -0.51 6.10 -7.72
CA LEU A 227 -1.72 5.48 -8.28
C LEU A 227 -1.45 4.82 -9.64
N HIS A 228 -0.68 5.48 -10.51
CA HIS A 228 -0.29 4.90 -11.80
C HIS A 228 0.57 3.64 -11.66
N TRP A 229 1.38 3.51 -10.61
CA TRP A 229 2.12 2.27 -10.37
C TRP A 229 1.19 1.09 -10.07
N HIS A 230 0.15 1.30 -9.25
CA HIS A 230 -0.90 0.29 -9.01
C HIS A 230 -1.66 -0.06 -10.29
N HIS A 231 -2.05 0.95 -11.08
CA HIS A 231 -2.75 0.71 -12.35
C HIS A 231 -1.86 0.08 -13.43
N ALA A 232 -0.55 0.35 -13.45
CA ALA A 232 0.38 -0.35 -14.33
C ALA A 232 0.49 -1.84 -13.98
N ARG A 233 0.49 -2.16 -12.68
CA ARG A 233 0.44 -3.54 -12.19
C ARG A 233 -0.88 -4.22 -12.59
N GLU A 234 -2.00 -3.54 -12.39
CA GLU A 234 -3.34 -4.01 -12.80
C GLU A 234 -3.41 -4.28 -14.30
N ASP A 235 -3.00 -3.33 -15.13
CA ASP A 235 -3.02 -3.43 -16.59
C ASP A 235 -2.19 -4.60 -17.09
N PHE A 236 -0.99 -4.78 -16.54
CA PHE A 236 -0.11 -5.88 -16.90
C PHE A 236 -0.76 -7.23 -16.55
N VAL A 237 -1.19 -7.40 -15.29
CA VAL A 237 -1.76 -8.67 -14.82
C VAL A 237 -3.04 -9.00 -15.57
N SER A 238 -3.93 -8.02 -15.75
CA SER A 238 -5.19 -8.20 -16.48
C SER A 238 -4.93 -8.61 -17.94
N THR A 239 -4.06 -7.88 -18.64
CA THR A 239 -3.74 -8.15 -20.05
C THR A 239 -3.15 -9.55 -20.23
N GLU A 240 -2.20 -9.94 -19.38
CA GLU A 240 -1.56 -11.25 -19.47
C GLU A 240 -2.55 -12.39 -19.22
N THR A 241 -3.35 -12.29 -18.15
CA THR A 241 -4.30 -13.33 -17.73
C THR A 241 -5.49 -13.49 -18.69
N HIS A 242 -5.79 -12.48 -19.50
CA HIS A 242 -6.90 -12.50 -20.47
C HIS A 242 -6.43 -12.66 -21.92
N GLY A 243 -5.12 -12.77 -22.17
CA GLY A 243 -4.56 -12.90 -23.53
C GLY A 243 -4.72 -11.63 -24.38
N GLY A 244 -4.84 -10.46 -23.74
CA GLY A 244 -5.14 -9.17 -24.38
C GLY A 244 -5.83 -8.22 -23.41
N ARG A 245 -5.90 -6.92 -23.73
CA ARG A 245 -6.54 -5.91 -22.87
C ARG A 245 -8.08 -6.12 -22.90
N PRO A 246 -8.72 -6.51 -21.80
CA PRO A 246 -10.16 -6.73 -21.79
C PRO A 246 -10.95 -5.41 -21.72
N ALA A 247 -12.18 -5.39 -22.22
CA ALA A 247 -12.99 -4.17 -22.36
C ALA A 247 -13.31 -3.47 -21.01
N PHE A 248 -13.37 -4.21 -19.90
CA PHE A 248 -13.60 -3.60 -18.58
C PHE A 248 -12.43 -2.73 -18.07
N MET A 249 -11.29 -2.76 -18.78
CA MET A 249 -10.12 -1.92 -18.50
C MET A 249 -10.14 -0.57 -19.25
N ASP A 250 -11.16 -0.33 -20.07
CA ASP A 250 -11.37 0.94 -20.75
C ASP A 250 -12.11 1.90 -19.83
N GLY A 251 -11.33 2.56 -18.97
CA GLY A 251 -11.79 3.47 -17.94
C GLY A 251 -12.21 2.77 -16.64
N GLY A 252 -12.95 3.50 -15.80
CA GLY A 252 -13.36 2.96 -14.50
C GLY A 252 -12.16 2.67 -13.60
N ARG A 253 -11.23 3.63 -13.52
CA ARG A 253 -10.14 3.65 -12.51
C ARG A 253 -10.63 4.11 -11.13
N GLY A 254 -11.84 4.65 -11.10
CA GLY A 254 -12.45 5.29 -9.96
C GLY A 254 -13.82 5.83 -10.32
N ALA A 255 -14.45 6.49 -9.35
CA ALA A 255 -15.68 7.23 -9.54
C ALA A 255 -15.63 8.56 -8.78
N LEU A 256 -16.42 9.52 -9.25
CA LEU A 256 -16.59 10.83 -8.64
C LEU A 256 -18.07 11.16 -8.54
N VAL A 257 -18.45 11.84 -7.48
CA VAL A 257 -19.82 12.28 -7.21
C VAL A 257 -19.79 13.67 -6.58
N GLU A 258 -20.80 14.48 -6.85
CA GLU A 258 -21.00 15.75 -6.16
C GLU A 258 -21.87 15.51 -4.91
N VAL A 259 -21.34 15.84 -3.74
CA VAL A 259 -22.03 15.69 -2.46
C VAL A 259 -23.08 16.79 -2.29
N LYS A 260 -22.67 18.02 -2.61
CA LYS A 260 -23.46 19.27 -2.62
C LYS A 260 -22.77 20.25 -3.57
N PRO A 261 -23.44 21.34 -4.01
CA PRO A 261 -22.87 22.34 -4.91
C PRO A 261 -21.42 22.73 -4.55
N GLY A 262 -20.47 22.33 -5.41
CA GLY A 262 -19.04 22.65 -5.26
C GLY A 262 -18.25 21.79 -4.28
N VAL A 263 -18.82 20.70 -3.75
CA VAL A 263 -18.10 19.72 -2.91
C VAL A 263 -18.21 18.34 -3.52
N ARG A 264 -17.06 17.78 -3.94
CA ARG A 264 -16.98 16.47 -4.58
C ARG A 264 -16.50 15.40 -3.60
N ALA A 265 -16.85 14.16 -3.88
CA ALA A 265 -16.22 12.98 -3.33
C ALA A 265 -15.74 12.10 -4.49
N TRP A 266 -14.61 11.43 -4.31
CA TRP A 266 -14.13 10.45 -5.28
C TRP A 266 -13.49 9.26 -4.60
N CYS A 267 -13.48 8.14 -5.31
CA CYS A 267 -12.64 7.00 -4.97
C CYS A 267 -11.86 6.53 -6.21
N VAL A 268 -10.67 6.00 -5.97
CA VAL A 268 -9.80 5.36 -6.96
C VAL A 268 -9.57 3.94 -6.50
N TRP A 269 -9.53 2.97 -7.41
CA TRP A 269 -9.36 1.55 -7.08
C TRP A 269 -8.40 0.83 -8.01
N THR A 270 -8.03 -0.39 -7.63
CA THR A 270 -7.26 -1.33 -8.44
C THR A 270 -7.79 -2.75 -8.25
N ARG A 271 -7.67 -3.59 -9.26
CA ARG A 271 -7.99 -5.02 -9.18
C ARG A 271 -6.73 -5.83 -8.87
N VAL A 272 -6.87 -6.84 -8.03
CA VAL A 272 -5.80 -7.77 -7.68
C VAL A 272 -6.32 -9.20 -7.89
N TRP A 273 -5.64 -9.92 -8.77
CA TRP A 273 -5.91 -11.33 -9.03
C TRP A 273 -5.00 -12.20 -8.16
N THR A 274 -5.63 -13.07 -7.39
CA THR A 274 -4.98 -14.04 -6.51
C THR A 274 -4.41 -15.19 -7.32
N ASN A 275 -3.39 -15.85 -6.78
CA ASN A 275 -2.91 -17.12 -7.31
C ASN A 275 -4.06 -18.15 -7.33
N PRO A 276 -4.38 -18.80 -8.47
CA PRO A 276 -5.44 -19.81 -8.58
C PRO A 276 -5.26 -21.04 -7.69
N GLN A 277 -4.11 -21.19 -7.03
CA GLN A 277 -3.81 -22.27 -6.08
C GLN A 277 -4.15 -21.90 -4.64
N GLU A 278 -4.48 -20.64 -4.37
CA GLU A 278 -4.94 -20.12 -3.08
C GLU A 278 -6.46 -20.03 -3.07
N ASP A 279 -7.07 -20.17 -1.89
CA ASP A 279 -8.52 -20.05 -1.70
C ASP A 279 -8.98 -18.58 -1.59
N ASP A 280 -8.05 -17.62 -1.66
CA ASP A 280 -8.33 -16.21 -1.49
C ASP A 280 -9.07 -15.59 -2.71
N PRO A 281 -10.01 -14.67 -2.48
CA PRO A 281 -10.78 -14.07 -3.56
C PRO A 281 -9.93 -13.11 -4.40
N ASN A 282 -10.22 -13.04 -5.70
CA ASN A 282 -9.87 -11.87 -6.50
C ASN A 282 -10.62 -10.64 -5.97
N THR A 283 -9.90 -9.57 -5.66
CA THR A 283 -10.44 -8.41 -4.94
C THR A 283 -10.18 -7.10 -5.68
N LEU A 284 -11.21 -6.26 -5.74
CA LEU A 284 -11.06 -4.85 -6.11
C LEU A 284 -10.77 -4.05 -4.84
N HIS A 285 -9.59 -3.46 -4.75
CA HIS A 285 -9.24 -2.62 -3.61
C HIS A 285 -9.49 -1.15 -3.91
N ILE A 286 -10.19 -0.46 -3.00
CA ILE A 286 -10.20 1.00 -2.98
C ILE A 286 -8.81 1.46 -2.57
N LEU A 287 -8.11 2.11 -3.49
CA LEU A 287 -6.80 2.69 -3.27
C LEU A 287 -6.91 3.95 -2.39
N ARG A 288 -7.83 4.84 -2.74
CA ARG A 288 -8.04 6.13 -2.05
C ARG A 288 -9.51 6.53 -2.09
N LEU A 289 -10.03 7.05 -0.98
CA LEU A 289 -11.33 7.74 -0.92
C LEU A 289 -11.16 9.12 -0.29
N ALA A 290 -11.63 10.16 -0.99
CA ALA A 290 -11.55 11.54 -0.51
C ALA A 290 -12.88 12.28 -0.70
N VAL A 291 -13.10 13.28 0.16
CA VAL A 291 -14.26 14.19 0.13
C VAL A 291 -13.77 15.61 0.37
N GLU A 292 -14.15 16.56 -0.48
CA GLU A 292 -13.70 17.98 -0.47
C GLU A 292 -14.35 18.81 0.64
N ASP A 293 -14.43 18.26 1.84
CA ASP A 293 -14.92 18.95 3.01
C ASP A 293 -14.33 18.26 4.25
N GLU A 294 -13.47 19.00 4.94
CA GLU A 294 -12.70 18.51 6.09
C GLU A 294 -13.59 18.10 7.27
N SER A 295 -14.84 18.59 7.32
CA SER A 295 -15.78 18.23 8.39
C SER A 295 -16.25 16.78 8.35
N TYR A 296 -16.03 16.07 7.23
CA TYR A 296 -16.48 14.68 7.07
C TYR A 296 -15.46 13.64 7.53
N SER A 297 -14.25 14.05 7.92
CA SER A 297 -13.27 13.15 8.52
C SER A 297 -12.22 13.94 9.30
N ASP A 298 -11.90 13.44 10.49
CA ASP A 298 -10.82 13.91 11.37
C ASP A 298 -9.63 12.92 11.40
N PHE A 299 -9.56 12.02 10.41
CA PHE A 299 -8.64 10.88 10.33
C PHE A 299 -8.82 9.81 11.40
N THR A 300 -9.82 9.92 12.28
CA THR A 300 -10.09 8.86 13.25
C THR A 300 -10.61 7.60 12.54
N PRO A 301 -10.22 6.41 13.03
CA PRO A 301 -10.79 5.16 12.56
C PRO A 301 -12.31 5.13 12.75
N ALA A 302 -13.00 4.41 11.87
CA ALA A 302 -14.43 4.19 11.99
C ALA A 302 -14.81 3.64 13.38
N SER A 303 -15.83 4.25 13.97
CA SER A 303 -16.53 3.77 15.17
C SER A 303 -18.04 3.71 14.93
N GLU A 304 -18.74 2.92 15.74
CA GLU A 304 -20.20 2.83 15.71
C GLU A 304 -20.87 4.18 15.95
N ASP A 305 -20.46 4.90 17.00
CA ASP A 305 -20.98 6.23 17.32
C ASP A 305 -20.75 7.21 16.17
N GLY A 306 -19.57 7.19 15.57
CA GLY A 306 -19.26 8.04 14.42
C GLY A 306 -20.11 7.67 13.21
N ALA A 307 -20.30 6.37 12.92
CA ALA A 307 -21.12 5.94 11.79
C ALA A 307 -22.59 6.34 11.97
N GLN A 308 -23.11 6.25 13.20
CA GLN A 308 -24.46 6.70 13.52
C GLN A 308 -24.65 8.20 13.28
N ARG A 309 -23.62 9.03 13.51
CA ARG A 309 -23.66 10.47 13.20
C ARG A 309 -23.79 10.76 11.70
N PHE A 310 -23.22 9.91 10.85
CA PHE A 310 -23.28 10.06 9.40
C PHE A 310 -24.45 9.32 8.75
N ALA A 311 -25.21 8.51 9.51
CA ALA A 311 -26.31 7.72 8.99
C ALA A 311 -27.34 8.59 8.25
N GLY A 312 -27.62 8.25 6.99
CA GLY A 312 -28.58 8.97 6.14
C GLY A 312 -28.13 10.34 5.63
N SER A 313 -26.92 10.81 5.97
CA SER A 313 -26.36 12.08 5.49
C SER A 313 -26.07 12.04 3.98
N ASP A 314 -25.97 13.22 3.37
CA ASP A 314 -25.66 13.33 1.93
C ASP A 314 -24.25 12.82 1.61
N VAL A 315 -23.27 13.02 2.51
CA VAL A 315 -21.93 12.44 2.36
C VAL A 315 -21.96 10.92 2.42
N ALA A 316 -22.76 10.32 3.31
CA ALA A 316 -22.88 8.86 3.37
C ALA A 316 -23.53 8.30 2.10
N LYS A 317 -24.55 8.97 1.55
CA LYS A 317 -25.17 8.57 0.27
C LYS A 317 -24.21 8.74 -0.91
N ALA A 318 -23.42 9.81 -0.92
CA ALA A 318 -22.40 10.05 -1.94
C ALA A 318 -21.30 8.99 -1.89
N ILE A 319 -20.76 8.68 -0.71
CA ILE A 319 -19.78 7.61 -0.56
C ILE A 319 -20.41 6.26 -0.93
N ALA A 320 -21.64 5.97 -0.53
CA ALA A 320 -22.33 4.74 -0.89
C ALA A 320 -22.49 4.61 -2.41
N ALA A 321 -22.70 5.73 -3.11
CA ALA A 321 -22.73 5.75 -4.56
C ALA A 321 -21.41 5.33 -5.19
N LEU A 322 -20.29 5.80 -4.64
CA LEU A 322 -18.95 5.43 -5.07
C LEU A 322 -18.65 3.95 -4.81
N LEU A 323 -18.99 3.45 -3.62
CA LEU A 323 -18.78 2.05 -3.24
C LEU A 323 -19.66 1.11 -4.08
N ALA A 324 -20.90 1.50 -4.37
CA ALA A 324 -21.79 0.73 -5.25
C ALA A 324 -21.24 0.62 -6.68
N GLU A 325 -20.67 1.70 -7.24
CA GLU A 325 -20.00 1.62 -8.53
C GLU A 325 -18.78 0.69 -8.48
N ALA A 326 -18.01 0.73 -7.39
CA ALA A 326 -16.90 -0.21 -7.20
C ALA A 326 -17.38 -1.69 -7.17
N GLN A 327 -18.55 -1.99 -6.56
CA GLN A 327 -19.11 -3.35 -6.60
C GLN A 327 -19.49 -3.79 -8.02
N ILE A 328 -20.04 -2.89 -8.82
CA ILE A 328 -20.40 -3.15 -10.22
C ILE A 328 -19.14 -3.37 -11.06
N GLN A 329 -18.10 -2.55 -10.86
CA GLN A 329 -16.82 -2.71 -11.55
C GLN A 329 -16.09 -3.99 -11.13
N ALA A 330 -16.18 -4.37 -9.85
CA ALA A 330 -15.67 -5.63 -9.34
C ALA A 330 -16.33 -6.81 -10.07
N LYS A 331 -17.67 -6.83 -10.11
CA LYS A 331 -18.43 -7.89 -10.77
C LYS A 331 -18.12 -7.97 -12.27
N ALA A 332 -18.08 -6.83 -12.95
CA ALA A 332 -17.79 -6.74 -14.39
C ALA A 332 -16.38 -7.22 -14.77
N SER A 333 -15.46 -7.26 -13.82
CA SER A 333 -14.06 -7.70 -14.01
C SER A 333 -13.75 -9.06 -13.40
N GLY A 334 -14.77 -9.80 -12.95
CA GLY A 334 -14.59 -11.13 -12.35
C GLY A 334 -13.95 -11.11 -10.95
N MET A 335 -13.99 -9.96 -10.26
CA MET A 335 -13.65 -9.87 -8.84
C MET A 335 -14.83 -10.37 -8.00
N HIS A 336 -14.54 -10.98 -6.86
CA HIS A 336 -15.55 -11.52 -5.96
C HIS A 336 -16.04 -10.48 -4.96
N GLU A 337 -15.15 -9.56 -4.59
CA GLU A 337 -15.38 -8.59 -3.52
C GLU A 337 -14.66 -7.27 -3.78
N VAL A 338 -15.05 -6.28 -2.98
CA VAL A 338 -14.39 -4.98 -2.88
C VAL A 338 -13.93 -4.80 -1.44
N GLN A 339 -12.74 -4.23 -1.28
CA GLN A 339 -12.16 -3.98 0.04
C GLN A 339 -11.66 -2.53 0.18
N ILE A 340 -11.95 -1.91 1.32
CA ILE A 340 -11.45 -0.58 1.68
C ILE A 340 -10.70 -0.65 3.02
N TRP A 341 -9.49 -0.09 3.07
CA TRP A 341 -8.62 -0.11 4.25
C TRP A 341 -8.83 1.12 5.12
N ASN A 342 -8.74 0.91 6.44
CA ASN A 342 -8.85 1.93 7.49
C ASN A 342 -9.98 2.95 7.22
N PRO A 343 -11.24 2.47 7.09
CA PRO A 343 -12.37 3.31 6.73
C PRO A 343 -12.64 4.38 7.78
N THR A 344 -13.17 5.52 7.32
CA THR A 344 -13.71 6.54 8.22
C THR A 344 -15.11 6.16 8.70
N SER A 345 -15.61 6.79 9.75
CA SER A 345 -17.01 6.60 10.18
C SER A 345 -18.04 6.95 9.10
N ALA A 346 -17.79 7.95 8.26
CA ALA A 346 -18.65 8.26 7.12
C ALA A 346 -18.65 7.14 6.08
N THR A 347 -17.49 6.51 5.86
CA THR A 347 -17.34 5.33 5.00
C THR A 347 -18.08 4.12 5.56
N LEU A 348 -18.02 3.85 6.87
CA LEU A 348 -18.78 2.77 7.49
C LEU A 348 -20.30 3.00 7.37
N ALA A 349 -20.77 4.21 7.65
CA ALA A 349 -22.17 4.58 7.46
C ALA A 349 -22.64 4.36 6.02
N ALA A 350 -21.79 4.71 5.05
CA ALA A 350 -22.04 4.52 3.63
C ALA A 350 -22.04 3.04 3.20
N ALA A 351 -21.08 2.25 3.69
CA ALA A 351 -21.02 0.81 3.42
C ALA A 351 -22.30 0.12 3.88
N ARG A 352 -22.86 0.52 5.02
CA ARG A 352 -24.14 0.01 5.54
C ARG A 352 -25.38 0.34 4.69
N LEU A 353 -25.30 1.32 3.80
CA LEU A 353 -26.37 1.63 2.85
C LEU A 353 -26.40 0.67 1.67
N ILE A 354 -25.26 0.06 1.32
CA ILE A 354 -25.14 -0.89 0.19
C ILE A 354 -25.10 -2.35 0.66
N ASP A 355 -24.63 -2.58 1.89
CA ASP A 355 -24.57 -3.86 2.57
C ASP A 355 -24.82 -3.65 4.06
N SER A 356 -26.02 -3.99 4.55
CA SER A 356 -26.39 -3.81 5.95
C SER A 356 -25.53 -4.64 6.93
N GLY A 357 -24.83 -5.67 6.42
CA GLY A 357 -23.89 -6.49 7.18
C GLY A 357 -22.48 -5.90 7.26
N ALA A 358 -22.21 -4.76 6.64
CA ALA A 358 -20.89 -4.15 6.64
C ALA A 358 -20.40 -3.82 8.06
N VAL A 359 -19.25 -4.42 8.39
CA VAL A 359 -18.55 -4.28 9.67
C VAL A 359 -17.08 -3.95 9.44
N VAL A 360 -16.47 -3.28 10.42
CA VAL A 360 -15.04 -3.00 10.43
C VAL A 360 -14.33 -4.20 11.05
N GLU A 361 -13.40 -4.78 10.31
CA GLU A 361 -12.61 -5.94 10.72
C GLU A 361 -11.15 -5.53 10.92
N GLU A 362 -10.59 -5.87 12.08
CA GLU A 362 -9.17 -5.66 12.39
C GLU A 362 -8.32 -6.82 11.85
N ARG A 363 -7.20 -6.49 11.21
CA ARG A 363 -6.23 -7.49 10.73
C ARG A 363 -5.33 -7.94 11.87
N GLU A 364 -5.31 -9.25 12.08
CA GLU A 364 -4.46 -9.87 13.10
C GLU A 364 -3.31 -10.72 12.53
N LYS A 365 -3.41 -11.14 11.26
CA LYS A 365 -2.45 -12.08 10.67
C LYS A 365 -1.69 -11.51 9.48
N GLU A 366 -2.42 -10.93 8.54
CA GLU A 366 -1.88 -10.53 7.24
C GLU A 366 -2.15 -9.07 6.93
N SER A 367 -1.36 -8.51 6.00
CA SER A 367 -1.43 -7.09 5.61
C SER A 367 -1.41 -6.12 6.80
N ILE A 368 -0.68 -6.45 7.87
CA ILE A 368 -0.60 -5.61 9.06
C ILE A 368 0.30 -4.41 8.77
N THR A 369 -0.29 -3.23 8.74
CA THR A 369 0.42 -2.00 8.47
C THR A 369 1.42 -1.72 9.58
N SER A 370 2.69 -1.55 9.23
CA SER A 370 3.77 -1.41 10.19
C SER A 370 4.69 -0.26 9.79
N LEU A 371 5.01 0.62 10.74
CA LEU A 371 5.80 1.83 10.51
C LEU A 371 7.03 1.85 11.40
N GLN A 372 8.18 2.16 10.80
CA GLN A 372 9.40 2.49 11.52
C GLN A 372 9.60 4.00 11.49
N TRP A 373 9.64 4.61 12.67
CA TRP A 373 9.80 6.05 12.85
C TRP A 373 11.28 6.42 12.97
N TYR A 374 11.73 7.40 12.17
CA TYR A 374 13.10 7.93 12.21
C TYR A 374 13.16 9.38 12.71
N GLY A 375 12.02 10.06 12.82
CA GLY A 375 11.98 11.41 13.34
C GLY A 375 12.19 11.49 14.85
N GLN A 376 12.08 12.70 15.39
CA GLN A 376 12.28 12.95 16.82
C GLN A 376 11.15 12.35 17.66
N GLY A 377 11.50 11.82 18.85
CA GLY A 377 10.53 11.27 19.80
C GLY A 377 10.21 9.79 19.56
N SER A 378 9.13 9.32 20.19
CA SER A 378 8.70 7.93 20.07
C SER A 378 7.72 7.75 18.92
N TRP A 379 7.74 6.58 18.29
CA TRP A 379 6.68 6.14 17.37
C TRP A 379 5.28 6.19 18.00
N LYS A 380 5.20 6.09 19.34
CA LYS A 380 3.94 6.18 20.10
C LYS A 380 3.26 7.54 19.98
N ASP A 381 4.04 8.57 19.64
CA ASP A 381 3.60 9.95 19.48
C ASP A 381 3.34 10.31 18.00
N VAL A 382 3.25 9.29 17.15
CA VAL A 382 3.01 9.42 15.71
C VAL A 382 1.62 8.90 15.37
N ASP A 383 0.86 9.70 14.64
CA ASP A 383 -0.41 9.32 14.04
C ASP A 383 -0.20 9.11 12.54
N TRP A 384 -0.36 7.86 12.06
CA TRP A 384 -0.31 7.56 10.63
C TRP A 384 -1.70 7.73 10.02
N VAL A 385 -1.91 8.85 9.33
CA VAL A 385 -3.17 9.18 8.67
C VAL A 385 -3.15 8.76 7.20
N CYS A 386 -4.34 8.56 6.62
CA CYS A 386 -4.50 8.08 5.24
C CYS A 386 -3.72 6.77 4.97
N ASN A 387 -3.66 5.88 5.97
CA ASN A 387 -3.10 4.53 5.85
C ASN A 387 -4.05 3.63 5.04
N GLU A 388 -4.13 3.87 3.74
CA GLU A 388 -5.02 3.18 2.83
C GLU A 388 -4.21 2.31 1.84
N LYS A 389 -4.89 1.52 1.00
CA LYS A 389 -4.24 0.54 0.12
C LYS A 389 -3.24 1.18 -0.85
N TYR A 390 -3.38 2.46 -1.23
CA TYR A 390 -2.40 3.13 -2.12
C TYR A 390 -0.97 3.14 -1.54
N GLY A 391 -0.82 3.06 -0.22
CA GLY A 391 0.48 2.98 0.45
C GLY A 391 1.20 1.63 0.25
N TRP A 392 0.44 0.57 -0.07
CA TRP A 392 0.96 -0.76 -0.38
C TRP A 392 1.93 -0.72 -1.57
N CYS A 393 2.97 -1.53 -1.49
CA CYS A 393 4.12 -1.56 -2.40
C CYS A 393 4.32 -2.96 -2.97
#